data_AF-Q727K5-F1
#
_entry.id   AF-Q727K5-F1
#
_cell.length_a   1.000
_cell.length_b   1.000
_cell.length_c   1.000
_cell.angle_alpha   90.00
_cell.angle_beta   90.00
_cell.angle_gamma   90.00
#
_symmetry.space_group_name_H-M   'P 1'
#
loop_
_entity.id
_entity.type
_entity.pdbx_description
1 polymer ?
#
loop_
_entity_poly.entity_id
_entity_poly.type
_entity_poly.pdbx_seq_one_letter_code
_entity_poly.pdbx_strand_id
1 'polypeptide(L)'
;MRPYTEDDYAAQLLQLLPQGPAWPRDPEAVLTALARALAMEPARVDATGHRLLAEMDPAQALVLLPEWERVCGLPDGCSQPGETIAERRENVVLRLSARGGQTPDYYAELATLLAGGVCTVREYRPFRVGHSAVGQPLSNGAWVHTFTIGAPSVPVRGFAVGAGAAGEPLRRWGHERLECVIRRLKPAHTHVIFTYGAASAQQGATHA
;
A
#
# COMPACT_ATOMS: atom_id res chain seq x y z
N MET A 1 1.93 -20.43 -15.46
CA MET A 1 2.76 -21.66 -15.44
C MET A 1 2.66 -22.24 -14.04
N ARG A 2 2.52 -23.57 -13.90
CA ARG A 2 2.40 -24.23 -12.59
C ARG A 2 3.79 -24.72 -12.17
N PRO A 3 4.21 -24.57 -10.89
CA PRO A 3 5.46 -25.14 -10.41
C PRO A 3 5.40 -26.68 -10.48
N TYR A 4 6.53 -27.29 -10.82
CA TYR A 4 6.66 -28.75 -10.80
C TYR A 4 6.66 -29.27 -9.37
N THR A 5 6.10 -30.45 -9.17
CA THR A 5 6.02 -31.13 -7.87
C THR A 5 7.27 -31.99 -7.61
N GLU A 6 7.44 -32.45 -6.37
CA GLU A 6 8.54 -33.36 -6.01
C GLU A 6 8.54 -34.63 -6.87
N ASP A 7 7.36 -35.18 -7.16
CA ASP A 7 7.22 -36.37 -8.02
C ASP A 7 7.61 -36.07 -9.49
N ASP A 8 7.28 -34.88 -10.00
CA ASP A 8 7.69 -34.46 -11.35
C ASP A 8 9.22 -34.39 -11.45
N TYR A 9 9.88 -33.80 -10.46
CA TYR A 9 11.34 -33.72 -10.41
C TYR A 9 11.98 -35.09 -10.18
N ALA A 10 11.41 -35.95 -9.34
CA ALA A 10 11.90 -37.31 -9.14
C ALA A 10 11.84 -38.13 -10.43
N ALA A 11 10.74 -38.02 -11.18
CA ALA A 11 10.59 -38.64 -12.49
C ALA A 11 11.64 -38.13 -13.49
N GLN A 12 11.88 -36.81 -13.53
CA GLN A 12 12.93 -36.22 -14.38
C GLN A 12 14.34 -36.72 -14.00
N LEU A 13 14.68 -36.74 -12.71
CA LEU A 13 15.98 -37.25 -12.24
C LEU A 13 16.20 -38.70 -12.65
N LEU A 14 15.16 -39.54 -12.52
CA LEU A 14 15.19 -40.92 -12.96
C LEU A 14 15.32 -41.05 -14.50
N GLN A 15 14.73 -40.15 -15.29
CA GLN A 15 14.90 -40.16 -16.75
C GLN A 15 16.31 -39.76 -17.20
N LEU A 16 17.04 -38.99 -16.39
CA LEU A 16 18.41 -38.55 -16.71
C LEU A 16 19.48 -39.61 -16.46
N LEU A 17 19.18 -40.66 -15.70
CA LEU A 17 20.13 -41.76 -15.48
C LEU A 17 20.15 -42.72 -16.69
N PRO A 18 21.26 -43.45 -16.92
CA PRO A 18 21.35 -44.43 -18.00
C PRO A 18 20.30 -45.54 -17.88
N GLN A 19 20.05 -46.23 -18.99
CA GLN A 19 19.21 -47.43 -19.01
C GLN A 19 20.00 -48.67 -18.56
N GLY A 20 19.32 -49.64 -17.96
CA GLY A 20 19.89 -50.94 -17.61
C GLY A 20 19.59 -51.41 -16.18
N PRO A 21 20.01 -52.63 -15.82
CA PRO A 21 19.65 -53.26 -14.53
C PRO A 21 20.24 -52.56 -13.30
N ALA A 22 21.33 -51.81 -13.47
CA ALA A 22 21.92 -50.99 -12.41
C ALA A 22 21.07 -49.75 -12.06
N TRP A 23 20.11 -49.38 -12.93
CA TRP A 23 19.30 -48.16 -12.81
C TRP A 23 17.81 -48.49 -12.77
N PRO A 24 17.34 -49.20 -11.71
CA PRO A 24 15.93 -49.56 -11.60
C PRO A 24 15.02 -48.33 -11.52
N ARG A 25 13.79 -48.48 -12.01
CA ARG A 25 12.70 -47.49 -11.94
C ARG A 25 11.49 -48.00 -11.16
N ASP A 26 11.69 -49.08 -10.44
CA ASP A 26 10.73 -49.59 -9.48
C ASP A 26 10.46 -48.50 -8.42
N PRO A 27 9.19 -48.15 -8.14
CA PRO A 27 8.82 -47.24 -7.07
C PRO A 27 9.45 -47.56 -5.71
N GLU A 28 9.67 -48.84 -5.40
CA GLU A 28 10.20 -49.31 -4.10
C GLU A 28 11.74 -49.43 -4.08
N ALA A 29 12.43 -49.11 -5.18
CA ALA A 29 13.88 -49.17 -5.21
C ALA A 29 14.53 -48.07 -4.36
N VAL A 30 15.63 -48.40 -3.69
CA VAL A 30 16.46 -47.44 -2.92
C VAL A 30 16.90 -46.25 -3.80
N LEU A 31 17.20 -46.50 -5.07
CA LEU A 31 17.54 -45.46 -6.03
C LEU A 31 16.38 -44.48 -6.27
N THR A 32 15.14 -44.98 -6.35
CA THR A 32 13.94 -44.16 -6.50
C THR A 32 13.68 -43.34 -5.24
N ALA A 33 13.88 -43.92 -4.05
CA ALA A 33 13.80 -43.21 -2.78
C ALA A 33 14.84 -42.07 -2.70
N LEU A 34 16.09 -42.33 -3.13
CA LEU A 34 17.12 -41.31 -3.22
C LEU A 34 16.74 -40.21 -4.21
N ALA A 35 16.21 -40.55 -5.39
CA ALA A 35 15.77 -39.58 -6.38
C ALA A 35 14.66 -38.67 -5.84
N ARG A 36 13.70 -39.21 -5.09
CA ARG A 36 12.66 -38.42 -4.41
C ARG A 36 13.25 -37.47 -3.37
N ALA A 37 14.18 -37.95 -2.54
CA ALA A 37 14.84 -37.10 -1.55
C ALA A 37 15.62 -35.95 -2.21
N LEU A 38 16.31 -36.22 -3.33
CA LEU A 38 17.00 -35.19 -4.11
C LEU A 38 16.04 -34.23 -4.84
N ALA A 39 14.82 -34.67 -5.16
CA ALA A 39 13.80 -33.88 -5.85
C ALA A 39 13.11 -32.82 -4.96
N MET A 40 13.22 -32.94 -3.63
CA MET A 40 12.61 -31.99 -2.69
C MET A 40 13.14 -30.56 -2.86
N GLU A 41 14.45 -30.40 -2.97
CA GLU A 41 15.07 -29.07 -3.13
C GLU A 41 14.75 -28.38 -4.47
N PRO A 42 14.87 -29.01 -5.66
CA PRO A 42 14.47 -28.37 -6.90
C PRO A 42 12.98 -28.02 -6.91
N ALA A 43 12.10 -28.86 -6.36
CA ALA A 43 10.68 -28.53 -6.20
C ALA A 43 10.48 -27.28 -5.31
N ARG A 44 11.19 -27.20 -4.18
CA ARG A 44 11.16 -26.03 -3.29
C ARG A 44 11.66 -24.76 -3.98
N VAL A 45 12.75 -24.85 -4.73
CA VAL A 45 13.34 -23.72 -5.47
C VAL A 45 12.41 -23.25 -6.58
N ASP A 46 11.83 -24.16 -7.36
CA ASP A 46 10.89 -23.84 -8.43
C ASP A 46 9.60 -23.19 -7.89
N ALA A 47 9.04 -23.76 -6.82
CA ALA A 47 7.90 -23.15 -6.12
C ALA A 47 8.23 -21.75 -5.58
N THR A 48 9.48 -21.52 -5.15
CA THR A 48 9.93 -20.20 -4.73
C THR A 48 10.09 -19.25 -5.91
N GLY A 49 10.66 -19.70 -7.03
CA GLY A 49 10.76 -18.94 -8.27
C GLY A 49 9.40 -18.46 -8.77
N HIS A 50 8.38 -19.34 -8.73
CA HIS A 50 7.02 -18.97 -9.06
C HIS A 50 6.41 -17.94 -8.08
N ARG A 51 6.68 -18.07 -6.77
CA ARG A 51 6.23 -17.08 -5.78
C ARG A 51 6.86 -15.71 -5.99
N LEU A 52 8.12 -15.65 -6.43
CA LEU A 52 8.80 -14.39 -6.70
C LEU A 52 8.10 -13.56 -7.78
N LEU A 53 7.35 -14.17 -8.71
CA LEU A 53 6.56 -13.43 -9.70
C LEU A 53 5.48 -12.57 -9.05
N ALA A 54 4.84 -13.04 -7.96
CA ALA A 54 3.89 -12.22 -7.20
C ALA A 54 4.60 -11.13 -6.40
N GLU A 55 5.82 -11.40 -5.92
CA GLU A 55 6.66 -10.45 -5.18
C GLU A 55 7.18 -9.29 -6.05
N MET A 56 7.13 -9.42 -7.38
CA MET A 56 7.42 -8.34 -8.31
C MET A 56 6.38 -7.21 -8.24
N ASP A 57 5.15 -7.50 -7.80
CA ASP A 57 4.16 -6.48 -7.51
C ASP A 57 4.34 -5.98 -6.07
N PRO A 58 4.73 -4.71 -5.84
CA PRO A 58 4.89 -4.17 -4.49
C PRO A 58 3.60 -4.21 -3.66
N ALA A 59 2.42 -4.28 -4.28
CA ALA A 59 1.15 -4.43 -3.57
C ALA A 59 0.98 -5.84 -2.96
N GLN A 60 1.71 -6.84 -3.46
CA GLN A 60 1.64 -8.23 -3.02
C GLN A 60 2.93 -8.73 -2.35
N ALA A 61 4.03 -7.98 -2.45
CA ALA A 61 5.34 -8.35 -1.93
C ALA A 61 5.36 -8.57 -0.41
N LEU A 62 5.80 -9.74 0.05
CA LEU A 62 6.00 -10.08 1.45
C LEU A 62 7.49 -10.21 1.75
N VAL A 63 8.18 -11.06 1.00
CA VAL A 63 9.61 -11.35 1.18
C VAL A 63 10.46 -10.19 0.65
N LEU A 64 10.10 -9.64 -0.52
CA LEU A 64 10.83 -8.54 -1.16
C LEU A 64 10.41 -7.14 -0.69
N LEU A 65 9.51 -7.06 0.30
CA LEU A 65 9.02 -5.78 0.81
C LEU A 65 10.17 -4.88 1.34
N PRO A 66 11.17 -5.37 2.10
CA PRO A 66 12.29 -4.55 2.53
C PRO A 66 13.11 -3.97 1.37
N GLU A 67 13.29 -4.73 0.28
CA GLU A 67 13.99 -4.28 -0.91
C GLU A 67 13.23 -3.16 -1.62
N TRP A 68 11.91 -3.31 -1.75
CA TRP A 68 11.04 -2.27 -2.30
C TRP A 68 11.06 -0.99 -1.49
N GLU A 69 11.02 -1.11 -0.16
CA GLU A 69 11.13 0.04 0.75
C GLU A 69 12.46 0.76 0.59
N ARG A 70 13.57 0.01 0.51
CA ARG A 70 14.90 0.57 0.28
C ARG A 70 14.96 1.37 -1.02
N VAL A 71 14.36 0.85 -2.11
CA VAL A 71 14.29 1.57 -3.39
C VAL A 71 13.44 2.85 -3.28
N CYS A 72 12.37 2.81 -2.49
CA CYS A 72 11.46 3.93 -2.27
C CYS A 72 11.96 4.96 -1.22
N GLY A 73 13.07 4.66 -0.53
CA GLY A 73 13.59 5.46 0.57
C GLY A 73 12.68 5.44 1.81
N LEU A 74 12.06 4.30 2.08
CA LEU A 74 11.22 4.04 3.25
C LEU A 74 11.99 3.16 4.26
N PRO A 75 11.70 3.26 5.57
CA PRO A 75 10.76 4.19 6.20
C PRO A 75 11.28 5.65 6.17
N ASP A 76 10.37 6.61 6.08
CA ASP A 76 10.69 8.04 6.07
C ASP A 76 10.17 8.75 7.32
N GLY A 77 10.32 10.08 7.39
CA GLY A 77 9.88 10.86 8.56
C GLY A 77 8.37 10.86 8.82
N CYS A 78 7.55 10.34 7.89
CA CYS A 78 6.12 10.16 8.08
C CYS A 78 5.72 8.70 8.36
N SER A 79 6.65 7.75 8.21
CA SER A 79 6.44 6.36 8.60
C SER A 79 6.25 6.24 10.11
N GLN A 80 5.29 5.41 10.52
CA GLN A 80 4.96 5.21 11.93
C GLN A 80 5.62 3.94 12.49
N PRO A 81 6.05 3.95 13.78
CA PRO A 81 6.52 2.72 14.40
C PRO A 81 5.39 1.69 14.48
N GLY A 82 5.72 0.44 14.11
CA GLY A 82 4.77 -0.67 14.15
C GLY A 82 3.75 -0.67 13.01
N GLU A 83 3.99 0.01 11.88
CA GLU A 83 3.19 -0.15 10.65
C GLU A 83 2.98 -1.63 10.30
N THR A 84 1.75 -1.95 9.88
CA THR A 84 1.41 -3.30 9.40
C THR A 84 2.05 -3.55 8.03
N ILE A 85 2.18 -4.81 7.63
CA ILE A 85 2.66 -5.19 6.29
C ILE A 85 1.80 -4.53 5.20
N ALA A 86 0.48 -4.46 5.40
CA ALA A 86 -0.43 -3.79 4.48
C ALA A 86 -0.11 -2.29 4.37
N GLU A 87 0.07 -1.58 5.48
CA GLU A 87 0.42 -0.15 5.48
C GLU A 87 1.78 0.12 4.81
N ARG A 88 2.76 -0.77 5.04
CA ARG A 88 4.08 -0.72 4.42
C ARG A 88 4.01 -0.89 2.90
N ARG A 89 3.23 -1.87 2.41
CA ARG A 89 2.96 -2.06 0.97
C ARG A 89 2.28 -0.83 0.37
N GLU A 90 1.26 -0.30 1.04
CA GLU A 90 0.58 0.93 0.59
C GLU A 90 1.56 2.11 0.50
N ASN A 91 2.49 2.26 1.44
CA ASN A 91 3.52 3.30 1.41
C ASN A 91 4.41 3.16 0.16
N VAL A 92 4.86 1.94 -0.14
CA VAL A 92 5.65 1.65 -1.35
C VAL A 92 4.86 1.96 -2.61
N VAL A 93 3.62 1.46 -2.72
CA VAL A 93 2.76 1.67 -3.89
C VAL A 93 2.47 3.15 -4.09
N LEU A 94 2.15 3.88 -3.02
CA LEU A 94 1.93 5.32 -3.06
C LEU A 94 3.19 6.06 -3.53
N ARG A 95 4.38 5.65 -3.08
CA ARG A 95 5.64 6.27 -3.49
C ARG A 95 5.94 6.05 -4.97
N LEU A 96 5.68 4.85 -5.49
CA LEU A 96 5.91 4.49 -6.90
C LEU A 96 4.87 5.09 -7.85
N SER A 97 3.62 5.25 -7.38
CA SER A 97 2.52 5.80 -8.18
C SER A 97 2.36 7.32 -8.06
N ALA A 98 2.99 7.95 -7.07
CA ALA A 98 2.91 9.39 -6.86
C ALA A 98 3.47 10.18 -8.06
N ARG A 99 2.58 10.81 -8.82
CA ARG A 99 2.94 11.74 -9.91
C ARG A 99 3.25 13.16 -9.42
N GLY A 100 2.92 13.46 -8.17
CA GLY A 100 2.92 14.81 -7.62
C GLY A 100 1.78 15.67 -8.19
N GLY A 101 1.39 16.69 -7.45
CA GLY A 101 0.33 17.61 -7.86
C GLY A 101 0.18 18.75 -6.86
N GLN A 102 -0.38 19.87 -7.32
CA GLN A 102 -0.68 21.04 -6.49
C GLN A 102 -2.11 21.53 -6.73
N THR A 103 -3.03 20.61 -7.02
CA THR A 103 -4.45 20.90 -7.21
C THR A 103 -5.27 20.40 -6.01
N PRO A 104 -6.45 20.99 -5.75
CA PRO A 104 -7.37 20.49 -4.72
C PRO A 104 -7.71 19.01 -4.91
N ASP A 105 -7.97 18.60 -6.16
CA ASP A 105 -8.33 17.22 -6.50
C ASP A 105 -7.20 16.25 -6.15
N TYR A 106 -5.94 16.62 -6.44
CA TYR A 106 -4.78 15.82 -6.06
C TYR A 106 -4.70 15.61 -4.55
N TYR A 107 -4.91 16.67 -3.76
CA TYR A 107 -4.89 16.55 -2.29
C TYR A 107 -6.11 15.78 -1.76
N ALA A 108 -7.27 15.88 -2.40
CA ALA A 108 -8.47 15.13 -2.03
C ALA A 108 -8.30 13.62 -2.28
N GLU A 109 -7.75 13.25 -3.44
CA GLU A 109 -7.44 11.86 -3.81
C GLU A 109 -6.39 11.26 -2.88
N LEU A 110 -5.29 12.00 -2.66
CA LEU A 110 -4.22 11.57 -1.76
C LEU A 110 -4.75 11.40 -0.33
N ALA A 111 -5.55 12.35 0.16
CA ALA A 111 -6.14 12.27 1.48
C ALA A 111 -7.10 11.08 1.60
N THR A 112 -7.91 10.84 0.56
CA THR A 112 -8.85 9.70 0.51
C THR A 112 -8.13 8.37 0.61
N LEU A 113 -7.02 8.23 -0.13
CA LEU A 113 -6.19 7.03 -0.10
C LEU A 113 -5.60 6.77 1.30
N LEU A 114 -5.11 7.82 1.97
CA LEU A 114 -4.44 7.71 3.28
C LEU A 114 -5.42 7.56 4.45
N ALA A 115 -6.60 8.17 4.36
CA ALA A 115 -7.64 8.12 5.38
C ALA A 115 -8.52 6.86 5.29
N GLY A 116 -8.51 6.13 4.17
CA GLY A 116 -9.38 4.98 3.96
C GLY A 116 -10.86 5.36 3.80
N GLY A 117 -11.15 6.58 3.34
CA GLY A 117 -12.49 7.10 3.14
C GLY A 117 -12.49 8.45 2.42
N VAL A 118 -13.61 8.82 1.82
CA VAL A 118 -13.71 10.02 0.96
C VAL A 118 -13.35 11.28 1.75
N CYS A 119 -12.36 12.01 1.26
CA CYS A 119 -11.91 13.28 1.80
C CYS A 119 -12.27 14.43 0.85
N THR A 120 -12.45 15.63 1.41
CA THR A 120 -12.74 16.85 0.64
C THR A 120 -11.69 17.91 0.91
N VAL A 121 -11.44 18.78 -0.08
CA VAL A 121 -10.53 19.92 0.05
C VAL A 121 -11.32 21.20 -0.16
N ARG A 122 -11.17 22.16 0.75
CA ARG A 122 -11.75 23.50 0.65
C ARG A 122 -10.65 24.54 0.60
N GLU A 123 -10.60 25.30 -0.48
CA GLU A 123 -9.79 26.51 -0.60
C GLU A 123 -10.63 27.75 -0.26
N TYR A 124 -9.98 28.79 0.25
CA TYR A 124 -10.62 30.05 0.54
C TYR A 124 -10.28 31.10 -0.50
N ARG A 125 -11.29 31.85 -0.93
CA ARG A 125 -11.12 32.98 -1.86
C ARG A 125 -11.26 34.29 -1.09
N PRO A 126 -10.55 35.36 -1.48
CA PRO A 126 -10.67 36.64 -0.80
C PRO A 126 -12.10 37.19 -0.96
N PHE A 127 -12.67 37.64 0.15
CA PHE A 127 -13.94 38.37 0.11
C PHE A 127 -13.74 39.73 -0.58
N ARG A 128 -14.59 40.04 -1.56
CA ARG A 128 -14.54 41.32 -2.29
C ARG A 128 -15.91 41.96 -2.32
N VAL A 129 -16.02 43.16 -1.76
CA VAL A 129 -17.25 43.96 -1.83
C VAL A 129 -17.63 44.18 -3.29
N GLY A 130 -18.88 43.90 -3.65
CA GLY A 130 -19.38 43.97 -5.03
C GLY A 130 -19.21 42.68 -5.86
N HIS A 131 -18.46 41.69 -5.38
CA HIS A 131 -18.35 40.36 -6.01
C HIS A 131 -18.80 39.22 -5.09
N SER A 132 -18.54 39.34 -3.78
CA SER A 132 -18.91 38.37 -2.77
C SER A 132 -20.27 38.71 -2.16
N ALA A 133 -21.06 37.68 -1.83
CA ALA A 133 -22.38 37.83 -1.24
C ALA A 133 -22.31 37.95 0.30
N VAL A 134 -23.29 38.63 0.89
CA VAL A 134 -23.45 38.70 2.35
C VAL A 134 -23.66 37.29 2.91
N GLY A 135 -22.93 36.94 3.97
CA GLY A 135 -22.92 35.59 4.57
C GLY A 135 -21.80 34.68 4.08
N GLN A 136 -21.05 35.06 3.03
CA GLN A 136 -19.82 34.35 2.67
C GLN A 136 -18.68 34.63 3.68
N PRO A 137 -17.74 33.68 3.85
CA PRO A 137 -16.62 33.87 4.76
C PRO A 137 -15.77 35.10 4.42
N LEU A 138 -15.40 35.87 5.43
CA LEU A 138 -14.42 36.96 5.32
C LEU A 138 -12.99 36.37 5.29
N SER A 139 -12.64 35.72 4.18
CA SER A 139 -11.39 34.97 4.04
C SER A 139 -10.28 35.74 3.30
N ASN A 140 -9.98 36.94 3.76
CA ASN A 140 -8.87 37.78 3.29
C ASN A 140 -7.57 37.52 4.07
N GLY A 141 -6.45 38.12 3.62
CA GLY A 141 -5.14 37.98 4.25
C GLY A 141 -4.60 36.55 4.17
N ALA A 142 -4.11 36.02 5.30
CA ALA A 142 -3.49 34.69 5.37
C ALA A 142 -4.42 33.54 4.93
N TRP A 143 -5.75 33.72 5.05
CA TRP A 143 -6.73 32.71 4.63
C TRP A 143 -6.66 32.36 3.14
N VAL A 144 -6.19 33.28 2.28
CA VAL A 144 -6.01 33.02 0.84
C VAL A 144 -4.93 31.96 0.58
N HIS A 145 -4.00 31.76 1.52
CA HIS A 145 -2.98 30.72 1.47
C HIS A 145 -3.33 29.50 2.33
N THR A 146 -4.54 29.45 2.88
CA THR A 146 -4.99 28.33 3.71
C THR A 146 -5.92 27.43 2.90
N PHE A 147 -5.83 26.13 3.12
CA PHE A 147 -6.85 25.18 2.67
C PHE A 147 -7.18 24.19 3.79
N THR A 148 -8.39 23.65 3.73
CA THR A 148 -8.90 22.71 4.73
C THR A 148 -9.12 21.35 4.10
N ILE A 149 -8.63 20.31 4.73
CA ILE A 149 -8.94 18.92 4.38
C ILE A 149 -10.00 18.40 5.34
N GLY A 150 -11.13 17.99 4.81
CA GLY A 150 -12.17 17.25 5.51
C GLY A 150 -11.90 15.76 5.38
N ALA A 151 -11.68 15.08 6.51
CA ALA A 151 -11.52 13.64 6.58
C ALA A 151 -12.64 13.02 7.43
N PRO A 152 -13.03 11.76 7.17
CA PRO A 152 -14.03 11.08 7.97
C PRO A 152 -13.62 10.98 9.44
N SER A 153 -14.59 10.83 10.35
CA SER A 153 -14.30 10.54 11.75
C SER A 153 -13.49 9.25 11.87
N VAL A 154 -12.44 9.27 12.68
CA VAL A 154 -11.43 8.22 12.93
C VAL A 154 -11.67 6.91 12.17
N PRO A 155 -10.95 6.66 11.05
CA PRO A 155 -11.07 5.41 10.33
C PRO A 155 -10.60 4.27 11.23
N VAL A 156 -11.47 3.28 11.43
CA VAL A 156 -11.10 2.03 12.10
C VAL A 156 -10.54 1.10 11.03
N ARG A 157 -9.21 0.99 10.97
CA ARG A 157 -8.57 -0.04 10.14
C ARG A 157 -8.53 -1.34 10.92
N GLY A 158 -9.27 -2.34 10.44
CA GLY A 158 -9.30 -3.68 11.03
C GLY A 158 -8.23 -4.58 10.44
N PHE A 159 -7.79 -5.57 11.23
CA PHE A 159 -6.92 -6.63 10.74
C PHE A 159 -7.66 -7.52 9.73
N ALA A 160 -7.03 -7.79 8.60
CA ALA A 160 -7.55 -8.65 7.56
C ALA A 160 -6.70 -9.92 7.43
N VAL A 161 -7.36 -11.08 7.49
CA VAL A 161 -6.71 -12.39 7.33
C VAL A 161 -6.14 -12.50 5.91
N GLY A 162 -4.86 -12.87 5.80
CA GLY A 162 -4.14 -12.97 4.52
C GLY A 162 -3.47 -11.67 4.07
N ALA A 163 -3.77 -10.53 4.70
CA ALA A 163 -3.07 -9.26 4.48
C ALA A 163 -2.20 -8.84 5.68
N GLY A 164 -2.63 -9.20 6.90
CA GLY A 164 -1.88 -8.93 8.12
C GLY A 164 -1.03 -10.11 8.59
N ALA A 165 -0.03 -9.81 9.42
CA ALA A 165 0.88 -10.78 10.03
C ALA A 165 0.62 -10.99 11.52
N ALA A 166 1.05 -12.14 12.05
CA ALA A 166 1.00 -12.40 13.48
C ALA A 166 1.81 -11.36 14.26
N GLY A 167 1.22 -10.81 15.32
CA GLY A 167 1.82 -9.74 16.13
C GLY A 167 1.35 -8.33 15.76
N GLU A 168 0.58 -8.16 14.69
CA GLU A 168 -0.02 -6.87 14.34
C GLU A 168 -1.28 -6.57 15.18
N PRO A 169 -1.60 -5.28 15.43
CA PRO A 169 -2.84 -4.91 16.12
C PRO A 169 -4.10 -5.31 15.33
N LEU A 170 -5.13 -5.79 16.03
CA LEU A 170 -6.42 -6.13 15.41
C LEU A 170 -7.21 -4.91 14.92
N ARG A 171 -6.94 -3.74 15.50
CA ARG A 171 -7.52 -2.46 15.12
C ARG A 171 -6.50 -1.35 15.28
N ARG A 172 -6.52 -0.40 14.35
CA ARG A 172 -5.74 0.84 14.38
C ARG A 172 -6.65 2.02 14.06
N TRP A 173 -6.29 3.15 14.64
CA TRP A 173 -6.97 4.43 14.54
C TRP A 173 -5.95 5.52 14.28
N GLY A 174 -6.40 6.63 13.72
CA GLY A 174 -5.60 7.84 13.61
C GLY A 174 -5.37 8.32 12.19
N HIS A 175 -5.00 9.59 12.11
CA HIS A 175 -4.73 10.34 10.87
C HIS A 175 -3.29 10.86 10.83
N GLU A 176 -2.39 10.37 11.69
CA GLU A 176 -1.02 10.87 11.84
C GLU A 176 -0.26 10.80 10.52
N ARG A 177 -0.41 9.68 9.80
CA ARG A 177 0.17 9.46 8.46
C ARG A 177 -0.40 10.45 7.43
N LEU A 178 -1.72 10.63 7.41
CA LEU A 178 -2.40 11.61 6.55
C LEU A 178 -1.86 13.02 6.80
N GLU A 179 -1.85 13.45 8.07
CA GLU A 179 -1.40 14.78 8.45
C GLU A 179 0.05 15.03 8.05
N CYS A 180 0.93 14.06 8.33
CA CYS A 180 2.36 14.19 8.03
C CYS A 180 2.62 14.30 6.52
N VAL A 181 2.04 13.40 5.73
CA VAL A 181 2.25 13.36 4.27
C VAL A 181 1.73 14.64 3.63
N ILE A 182 0.53 15.10 3.99
CA ILE A 182 -0.02 16.34 3.45
C ILE A 182 0.81 17.55 3.88
N ARG A 183 1.23 17.64 5.14
CA ARG A 183 2.09 18.75 5.61
C ARG A 183 3.43 18.78 4.89
N ARG A 184 3.96 17.63 4.47
CA ARG A 184 5.20 17.52 3.71
C ARG A 184 5.03 17.91 2.24
N LEU A 185 3.90 17.57 1.62
CA LEU A 185 3.66 17.80 0.19
C LEU A 185 3.05 19.16 -0.13
N LYS A 186 2.36 19.79 0.83
CA LYS A 186 1.75 21.12 0.61
C LYS A 186 2.81 22.14 0.15
N PRO A 187 2.44 23.15 -0.66
CA PRO A 187 3.36 24.22 -1.00
C PRO A 187 3.84 24.96 0.25
N ALA A 188 5.12 25.38 0.25
CA ALA A 188 5.76 25.97 1.43
C ALA A 188 5.01 27.18 2.02
N HIS A 189 4.42 28.00 1.16
CA HIS A 189 3.69 29.22 1.52
C HIS A 189 2.26 28.99 2.01
N THR A 190 1.75 27.75 1.96
CA THR A 190 0.36 27.43 2.31
C THR A 190 0.22 26.91 3.74
N HIS A 191 -0.97 27.05 4.32
CA HIS A 191 -1.34 26.45 5.59
C HIS A 191 -2.45 25.41 5.39
N VAL A 192 -2.31 24.25 6.02
CA VAL A 192 -3.34 23.19 5.98
C VAL A 192 -4.02 23.07 7.34
N ILE A 193 -5.35 23.01 7.32
CA ILE A 193 -6.18 22.72 8.49
C ILE A 193 -6.87 21.38 8.25
N PHE A 194 -6.80 20.48 9.23
CA PHE A 194 -7.50 19.20 9.18
C PHE A 194 -8.80 19.30 9.97
N THR A 195 -9.89 18.79 9.39
CA THR A 195 -11.19 18.69 10.04
C THR A 195 -11.65 17.25 9.99
N TYR A 196 -12.16 16.75 11.12
CA TYR A 196 -12.57 15.36 11.29
C TYR A 196 -14.05 15.30 11.65
N GLY A 197 -14.82 14.47 10.94
CA GLY A 197 -16.24 14.29 11.24
C GLY A 197 -17.07 13.85 10.04
N ALA A 198 -18.32 13.47 10.29
CA ALA A 198 -19.28 13.15 9.25
C ALA A 198 -19.54 14.43 8.42
N ALA A 199 -19.05 14.43 7.18
CA ALA A 199 -19.24 15.43 6.14
C ALA A 199 -19.40 16.87 6.67
N SER A 200 -18.28 17.59 6.80
CA SER A 200 -18.31 19.06 6.82
C SER A 200 -18.66 19.60 5.43
N ALA A 201 -19.83 19.23 4.92
CA ALA A 201 -20.54 19.98 3.90
C ALA A 201 -21.06 21.26 4.57
N GLN A 202 -20.16 22.21 4.84
CA GLN A 202 -20.58 23.58 5.08
C GLN A 202 -21.09 24.13 3.75
N GLN A 203 -22.42 24.08 3.64
CA GLN A 203 -23.26 24.62 2.58
C GLN A 203 -22.72 25.95 2.06
N GLY A 204 -22.30 25.97 0.79
CA GLY A 204 -22.47 27.17 -0.01
C GLY A 204 -23.97 27.33 -0.21
N ALA A 205 -24.62 28.11 0.65
CA ALA A 205 -26.02 28.45 0.51
C ALA A 205 -26.20 29.28 -0.77
N THR A 206 -26.46 28.61 -1.90
CA THR A 206 -27.22 29.17 -3.00
C THR A 206 -28.66 29.33 -2.51
N HIS A 207 -28.97 30.48 -1.93
CA HIS A 207 -30.33 30.98 -1.90
C HIS A 207 -30.51 31.89 -3.10
N ALA A 208 -31.37 31.44 -4.01
CA ALA A 208 -32.02 32.26 -5.03
C ALA A 208 -32.95 33.29 -4.37
#